data_AF-L1M5B3-F1
#
_entry.id   AF-L1M5B3-F1
#
_cell.length_a   1.000
_cell.length_b   1.000
_cell.length_c   1.000
_cell.angle_alpha   90.00
_cell.angle_beta   90.00
_cell.angle_gamma   90.00
#
_symmetry.space_group_name_H-M   'P 1'
#
loop_
_entity.id
_entity.type
_entity.pdbx_description
1 polymer ?
#
loop_
_entity_poly.entity_id
_entity_poly.type
_entity_poly.pdbx_seq_one_letter_code
_entity_poly.pdbx_strand_id
1 'polypeptide(L)' 'MTKKMPALLPDHPMYIDAVDAMKQYHEARASGSSAEEVERLRLIAESQFRAVSEYQLKALGSQFRRPH' A
#
# COMPACT_ATOMS: atom_id res chain seq x y z
N MET A 1 -28.19 4.71 5.08
CA MET A 1 -26.92 5.38 5.45
C MET A 1 -25.79 4.75 4.65
N THR A 2 -25.42 5.34 3.52
CA THR A 2 -24.43 4.81 2.56
C THR A 2 -23.01 5.06 3.06
N LYS A 3 -22.37 4.02 3.63
CA LYS A 3 -20.96 4.07 4.03
C LYS A 3 -20.10 4.07 2.76
N LYS A 4 -19.78 5.25 2.25
CA LYS A 4 -18.72 5.46 1.25
C LYS A 4 -17.46 4.82 1.83
N MET A 5 -16.96 3.75 1.23
CA MET A 5 -15.61 3.30 1.52
C MET A 5 -14.71 4.36 0.87
N PRO A 6 -14.03 5.21 1.67
CA PRO A 6 -13.19 6.22 1.06
C PRO A 6 -12.12 5.47 0.26
N ALA A 7 -11.82 5.96 -0.95
CA ALA A 7 -10.55 5.64 -1.58
C ALA A 7 -9.46 5.76 -0.51
N LEU A 8 -8.47 4.85 -0.45
CA LEU A 8 -7.40 4.93 0.54
C LEU A 8 -6.81 6.35 0.50
N LEU A 9 -7.26 7.17 1.44
CA LEU A 9 -6.79 8.52 1.60
C LEU A 9 -5.36 8.42 2.12
N PRO A 10 -4.52 9.44 1.92
CA PRO A 10 -3.17 9.45 2.47
C PRO A 10 -3.13 9.23 4.00
N ASP A 11 -4.26 9.44 4.68
CA ASP A 11 -4.47 9.21 6.11
C ASP A 11 -4.82 7.76 6.48
N HIS A 12 -5.00 6.86 5.51
CA HIS A 12 -5.34 5.48 5.78
C HIS A 12 -4.10 4.70 6.24
N PRO A 13 -4.16 3.92 7.33
CA PRO A 13 -2.98 3.24 7.91
C PRO A 13 -2.24 2.37 6.89
N MET A 14 -2.95 1.60 6.05
CA MET A 14 -2.34 0.82 4.96
C MET A 14 -1.51 1.65 3.96
N TYR A 15 -1.92 2.90 3.68
CA TYR A 15 -1.15 3.78 2.79
C TYR A 15 0.09 4.32 3.50
N ILE A 16 -0.05 4.68 4.78
CA ILE A 16 1.06 5.13 5.63
C ILE A 16 2.11 4.01 5.75
N ASP A 17 1.70 2.78 6.05
CA ASP A 17 2.56 1.59 6.10
C ASP A 17 3.29 1.33 4.77
N ALA A 18 2.59 1.45 3.64
CA ALA A 18 3.20 1.27 2.32
C ALA A 18 4.26 2.33 2.01
N VAL A 19 3.99 3.60 2.34
CA VAL A 19 4.92 4.70 2.16
C VAL A 19 6.11 4.59 3.11
N ASP A 20 5.89 4.17 4.36
CA ASP A 20 6.96 3.95 5.33
C ASP A 20 7.90 2.83 4.89
N ALA A 21 7.36 1.70 4.44
CA ALA A 21 8.15 0.59 3.91
C ALA A 21 9.00 1.01 2.69
N MET A 22 8.46 1.84 1.79
CA MET A 22 9.24 2.42 0.69
C MET A 22 10.37 3.30 1.20
N LYS A 23 10.11 4.18 2.18
CA LYS A 23 11.14 5.05 2.75
C LYS A 23 12.29 4.23 3.33
N GLN A 24 11.97 3.21 4.14
CA GLN A 24 12.98 2.32 4.72
C GLN A 24 13.81 1.61 3.63
N TYR A 25 13.17 1.10 2.57
CA TYR A 25 13.87 0.52 1.42
C TYR A 25 14.85 1.51 0.77
N HIS A 26 14.39 2.74 0.50
CA HIS A 26 15.22 3.77 -0.11
C HIS A 26 16.38 4.19 0.79
N GLU A 27 16.13 4.30 2.08
CA GLU A 27 17.13 4.65 3.08
C GLU A 27 18.20 3.57 3.21
N ALA A 28 17.80 2.29 3.31
CA ALA A 28 18.71 1.15 3.31
C ALA A 28 19.54 1.05 2.03
N ARG A 29 18.95 1.37 0.88
CA ARG A 29 19.67 1.41 -0.39
C ARG A 29 20.66 2.59 -0.44
N ALA A 30 20.29 3.75 0.10
CA ALA A 30 21.13 4.94 0.14
C ALA A 30 22.28 4.82 1.15
N SER A 31 22.06 4.15 2.27
CA SER A 31 23.10 3.85 3.27
C SER A 31 24.07 2.75 2.83
N GLY A 32 23.82 2.10 1.69
CA GLY A 32 24.63 0.98 1.22
C GLY A 32 24.47 -0.26 2.10
N SER A 33 23.30 -0.47 2.72
CA SER A 33 23.01 -1.65 3.51
C SER A 33 23.12 -2.93 2.68
N SER A 34 23.29 -4.07 3.36
CA SER A 34 23.40 -5.38 2.72
C SER A 34 22.23 -5.65 1.77
N ALA A 35 22.54 -6.31 0.65
CA ALA A 35 21.56 -6.67 -0.37
C ALA A 35 20.36 -7.45 0.20
N GLU A 36 20.60 -8.32 1.19
CA GLU A 36 19.55 -9.07 1.89
C GLU A 36 18.55 -8.16 2.62
N GLU A 37 19.01 -7.09 3.28
CA GLU A 37 18.14 -6.15 4.00
C GLU A 37 17.33 -5.29 3.01
N VAL A 38 18.01 -4.83 1.95
CA VAL A 38 17.36 -4.06 0.87
C VAL A 38 16.30 -4.91 0.16
N GLU A 39 16.57 -6.18 -0.09
CA GLU A 39 15.62 -7.10 -0.72
C GLU A 39 14.44 -7.43 0.20
N ARG A 40 14.69 -7.64 1.50
CA ARG A 40 13.63 -7.82 2.49
C ARG A 40 12.70 -6.60 2.52
N LEU A 41 13.26 -5.39 2.61
CA LEU A 41 12.47 -4.15 2.63
C LEU A 41 11.68 -3.94 1.34
N ARG A 42 12.26 -4.31 0.19
CA ARG A 42 11.57 -4.32 -1.10
C ARG A 42 10.35 -5.23 -1.09
N LEU A 43 10.48 -6.47 -0.60
CA LEU A 43 9.37 -7.43 -0.53
C LEU A 43 8.24 -6.94 0.39
N ILE A 44 8.59 -6.30 1.51
CA ILE A 44 7.62 -5.69 2.42
C ILE A 44 6.87 -4.56 1.72
N ALA A 45 7.59 -3.65 1.06
CA ALA A 45 6.98 -2.56 0.31
C ALA A 45 6.05 -3.08 -0.80
N GLU A 46 6.49 -4.08 -1.58
CA GLU A 46 5.69 -4.69 -2.64
C GLU A 46 4.40 -5.34 -2.11
N SER A 47 4.49 -6.04 -0.98
CA SER A 47 3.33 -6.64 -0.31
C SER A 47 2.32 -5.58 0.15
N GLN A 48 2.79 -4.49 0.76
CA GLN A 48 1.94 -3.37 1.19
C GLN A 48 1.26 -2.67 0.02
N PHE A 49 1.99 -2.43 -1.08
CA PHE A 49 1.41 -1.86 -2.31
C PHE A 49 0.36 -2.76 -2.95
N ARG A 50 0.57 -4.08 -2.91
CA ARG A 50 -0.40 -5.05 -3.38
C ARG A 50 -1.67 -5.00 -2.54
N ALA A 51 -1.55 -4.97 -1.22
CA ALA A 51 -2.69 -4.85 -0.31
C ALA A 51 -3.48 -3.55 -0.52
N VAL A 52 -2.79 -2.42 -0.73
CA VAL A 52 -3.39 -1.12 -1.10
C VAL A 52 -4.16 -1.23 -2.42
N SER A 53 -3.54 -1.85 -3.44
CA SER A 53 -4.17 -2.04 -4.76
C SER A 53 -5.39 -2.95 -4.70
N GLU A 54 -5.32 -4.05 -3.95
CA GLU A 54 -6.44 -4.97 -3.74
C GLU A 54 -7.60 -4.28 -2.99
N TYR A 55 -7.28 -3.43 -2.00
CA TYR A 55 -8.29 -2.63 -1.32
C TYR A 55 -8.94 -1.62 -2.27
N GLN A 56 -8.16 -0.90 -3.09
CA GLN A 56 -8.69 0.05 -4.07
C GLN A 56 -9.57 -0.66 -5.11
N LEU A 57 -9.13 -1.82 -5.61
CA LEU A 57 -9.93 -2.65 -6.52
C LEU A 57 -11.22 -3.13 -5.87
N LYS A 58 -11.20 -3.54 -4.60
CA LYS A 58 -12.40 -3.94 -3.87
C LYS A 58 -13.33 -2.76 -3.60
N ALA A 59 -12.80 -1.59 -3.26
CA ALA A 59 -13.56 -0.37 -3.07
C ALA A 59 -14.21 0.11 -4.39
N LEU A 60 -13.46 0.08 -5.50
CA LEU A 60 -13.93 0.46 -6.84
C LEU A 60 -14.88 -0.60 -7.46
N GLY A 61 -14.62 -1.88 -7.24
CA GLY A 61 -15.49 -2.98 -7.67
C GLY A 61 -16.83 -3.01 -6.93
N SER A 62 -16.83 -2.59 -5.66
CA SER A 62 -18.07 -2.34 -4.91
C SER A 62 -18.84 -1.12 -5.44
N GLN A 63 -18.17 -0.19 -6.13
CA GLN A 63 -18.78 0.99 -6.74
C GLN A 63 -19.51 0.65 -8.05
N PHE A 64 -19.09 -0.40 -8.77
CA PHE A 64 -19.67 -0.81 -10.05
C PHE A 64 -20.80 -1.84 -9.96
N ARG A 65 -20.98 -2.50 -8.81
CA ARG A 65 -22.16 -3.35 -8.57
C ARG A 65 -23.28 -2.57 -7.88
N ARG A 66 -23.93 -1.68 -8.64
CA ARG A 66 -25.30 -1.25 -8.33
C ARG A 66 -26.24 -1.84 -9.39
N PRO A 67 -27.12 -2.80 -9.05
CA PRO A 67 -28.31 -3.01 -9.84
C PRO A 67 -29.17 -1.74 -9.70
N HIS A 68 -29.58 -1.19 -10.84
CA HIS A 68 -30.62 -0.16 -10.91
C HIS A 68 -31.95 -0.72 -10.41
#